data_AF-A0AAV4USI0-F1
#
_entry.id   AF-A0AAV4USI0-F1
#
_cell.length_a   1.000
_cell.length_b   1.000
_cell.length_c   1.000
_cell.angle_alpha   90.00
_cell.angle_beta   90.00
_cell.angle_gamma   90.00
#
_symmetry.space_group_name_H-M   'P 1'
#
loop_
_entity.id
_entity.type
_entity.pdbx_description
1 polymer ?
#
loop_
_entity_poly.entity_id
_entity_poly.type
_entity_poly.pdbx_seq_one_letter_code
_entity_poly.pdbx_strand_id
1 'polypeptide(L)'
;MSKEREISMLTVEQRQLNLQFQKLEGEYIKEVEKVKALSQDYEEECQKRSNLQSELTNQLSENNKLKTKEKQLIQDLCNLQESKRSIEEELNKMKMIKSMDDLQMKELEDQLEAETYFSLPVQIPNLFARSIAEETIADLEKERTMHELELKDLISRHRTELSNKDVTISNLKDKENEFKKTIEHLTQEKRRVQCKVLSLQEELMNLRNQSANVDDQIQQLNKQIQQERLLKLQAVNKLAEIMNRKDNLDWKAGLSIPSKQNIKRHGWKKLYVVVSSRKIIFYNNEADKLNADPIIILNLNKLFHVSPVTQGDAIRAEVKDIPRIFQLPLCW
;
A
#
# COMPACT_ATOMS: atom_id res chain seq x y z
N MET A 1 -22.49 -11.64 -62.57
CA MET A 1 -21.11 -12.18 -62.58
C MET A 1 -20.09 -11.25 -61.89
N SER A 2 -19.71 -10.08 -62.43
CA SER A 2 -18.71 -9.21 -61.75
C SER A 2 -19.25 -8.55 -60.47
N LYS A 3 -20.46 -7.99 -60.55
CA LYS A 3 -21.14 -7.37 -59.40
C LYS A 3 -21.47 -8.38 -58.29
N GLU A 4 -21.82 -9.62 -58.63
CA GLU A 4 -22.10 -10.67 -57.63
C GLU A 4 -20.85 -11.08 -56.85
N ARG A 5 -19.67 -11.08 -57.48
CA ARG A 5 -18.40 -11.36 -56.79
C ARG A 5 -18.02 -10.22 -55.85
N GLU A 6 -18.21 -8.98 -56.29
CA GLU A 6 -17.97 -7.78 -55.48
C GLU A 6 -18.91 -7.75 -54.25
N ILE A 7 -20.20 -8.03 -54.45
CA ILE A 7 -21.18 -8.18 -53.36
C ILE A 7 -20.76 -9.29 -52.39
N SER A 8 -20.28 -10.43 -52.91
CA SER A 8 -19.83 -11.54 -52.07
C SER A 8 -18.59 -11.19 -51.24
N MET A 9 -17.61 -10.47 -51.82
CA MET A 9 -16.43 -10.00 -51.09
C MET A 9 -16.81 -9.00 -49.99
N LEU A 10 -17.64 -8.01 -50.31
CA LEU A 10 -18.13 -7.03 -49.32
C LEU A 10 -18.92 -7.70 -48.20
N THR A 11 -19.67 -8.76 -48.49
CA THR A 11 -20.42 -9.53 -47.47
C THR A 11 -19.48 -10.26 -46.50
N VAL A 12 -18.36 -10.79 -47.00
CA VAL A 12 -17.34 -11.45 -46.15
C VAL A 12 -16.61 -10.42 -45.29
N GLU A 13 -16.22 -9.28 -45.87
CA GLU A 13 -15.60 -8.18 -45.12
C GLU A 13 -16.55 -7.63 -44.05
N GLN A 14 -17.83 -7.43 -44.37
CA GLN A 14 -18.85 -6.99 -43.41
C GLN A 14 -19.01 -7.98 -42.27
N ARG A 15 -18.99 -9.30 -42.54
CA ARG A 15 -18.99 -10.34 -41.49
C ARG A 15 -17.75 -10.29 -40.62
N GLN A 16 -16.56 -10.14 -41.21
CA GLN A 16 -15.31 -10.04 -40.45
C GLN A 16 -15.29 -8.78 -39.57
N LEU A 17 -15.76 -7.65 -40.09
CA LEU A 17 -15.86 -6.40 -39.34
C LEU A 17 -16.84 -6.53 -38.15
N ASN A 18 -17.99 -7.17 -38.36
CA ASN A 18 -18.96 -7.44 -37.29
C ASN A 18 -18.40 -8.36 -36.20
N LEU A 19 -17.61 -9.38 -36.57
CA LEU A 19 -16.92 -10.26 -35.62
C LEU A 19 -15.88 -9.50 -34.78
N GLN A 20 -15.11 -8.62 -35.41
CA GLN A 20 -14.15 -7.76 -34.68
C GLN A 20 -14.87 -6.78 -33.75
N PHE A 21 -15.99 -6.19 -34.22
CA PHE A 21 -16.81 -5.30 -33.40
C PHE A 21 -17.34 -6.01 -32.15
N GLN A 22 -17.93 -7.20 -32.29
CA GLN A 22 -18.41 -7.99 -31.14
C GLN A 22 -17.30 -8.34 -30.16
N LYS A 23 -16.09 -8.67 -30.66
CA LYS A 23 -14.95 -8.95 -29.79
C LYS A 23 -14.54 -7.71 -28.98
N LEU A 24 -14.42 -6.55 -29.65
CA LEU A 24 -14.08 -5.29 -28.99
C LEU A 24 -15.17 -4.83 -28.01
N GLU A 25 -16.44 -5.05 -28.34
CA GLU A 25 -17.57 -4.75 -27.45
C GLU A 25 -17.52 -5.61 -26.19
N GLY A 26 -17.19 -6.90 -26.32
CA GLY A 26 -16.98 -7.80 -25.18
C GLY A 26 -15.77 -7.42 -24.32
N GLU A 27 -14.66 -7.00 -24.94
CA GLU A 27 -13.49 -6.48 -24.21
C GLU A 27 -13.82 -5.17 -23.47
N TYR A 28 -14.57 -4.27 -24.11
CA TYR A 28 -15.02 -3.01 -23.50
C TYR A 28 -15.90 -3.27 -22.26
N ILE A 29 -16.87 -4.17 -22.35
CA ILE A 29 -17.74 -4.52 -21.21
C ILE A 29 -16.92 -5.06 -20.03
N LYS A 30 -15.97 -5.97 -20.28
CA LYS A 30 -15.08 -6.51 -19.24
C LYS A 30 -14.24 -5.41 -18.58
N GLU A 31 -13.72 -4.48 -19.37
CA GLU A 31 -12.92 -3.39 -18.83
C GLU A 31 -13.79 -2.42 -18.00
N VAL A 32 -15.03 -2.17 -18.42
CA VAL A 32 -15.99 -1.37 -17.63
C VAL A 32 -16.32 -2.04 -16.30
N GLU A 33 -16.54 -3.35 -16.28
CA GLU A 33 -16.78 -4.10 -15.04
C GLU A 33 -15.56 -4.05 -14.11
N LYS A 34 -14.36 -4.19 -14.65
CA LYS A 34 -13.10 -4.07 -13.90
C LYS A 34 -12.91 -2.68 -13.31
N VAL A 35 -13.21 -1.62 -14.08
CA VAL A 35 -13.16 -0.23 -13.58
C VAL A 35 -14.17 -0.01 -12.46
N LYS A 36 -15.38 -0.57 -12.55
CA LYS A 36 -16.36 -0.50 -11.47
C LYS A 36 -15.88 -1.19 -10.19
N ALA A 37 -15.32 -2.39 -10.30
CA ALA A 37 -14.76 -3.11 -9.16
C ALA A 37 -13.64 -2.32 -8.49
N LEU A 38 -12.67 -1.82 -9.27
CA LEU A 38 -11.58 -0.99 -8.75
C LEU A 38 -12.06 0.32 -8.12
N SER A 39 -13.11 0.94 -8.67
CA SER A 39 -13.70 2.14 -8.09
C SER A 39 -14.35 1.87 -6.73
N GLN A 40 -15.02 0.72 -6.59
CA GLN A 40 -15.60 0.30 -5.32
C GLN A 40 -14.50 0.03 -4.28
N ASP A 41 -13.47 -0.73 -4.65
CA ASP A 41 -12.33 -1.02 -3.76
C ASP A 41 -11.64 0.28 -3.31
N TYR A 42 -11.46 1.23 -4.23
CA TYR A 42 -10.90 2.55 -3.92
C TYR A 42 -11.76 3.33 -2.91
N GLU A 43 -13.08 3.29 -3.05
CA GLU A 43 -14.01 3.99 -2.15
C GLU A 43 -14.03 3.36 -0.75
N GLU A 44 -14.00 2.02 -0.67
CA GLU A 44 -13.85 1.29 0.59
C GLU A 44 -12.53 1.62 1.30
N GLU A 45 -11.42 1.67 0.56
CA GLU A 45 -10.12 2.07 1.13
C GLU A 45 -10.09 3.53 1.56
N CYS A 46 -10.77 4.43 0.85
CA CYS A 46 -10.93 5.81 1.28
C CYS A 46 -11.71 5.92 2.59
N GLN A 47 -12.77 5.12 2.76
CA GLN A 47 -13.53 5.07 4.00
C GLN A 47 -12.71 4.49 5.17
N LYS A 48 -11.97 3.40 4.94
CA LYS A 48 -11.06 2.82 5.94
C LYS A 48 -10.00 3.83 6.38
N ARG A 49 -9.39 4.55 5.44
CA ARG A 49 -8.41 5.60 5.72
C ARG A 49 -9.02 6.72 6.59
N SER A 50 -10.25 7.14 6.29
CA SER A 50 -10.96 8.15 7.08
C SER A 50 -11.20 7.69 8.52
N ASN A 51 -11.66 6.45 8.71
CA ASN A 51 -11.89 5.88 10.03
C ASN A 51 -10.60 5.80 10.86
N LEU A 52 -9.51 5.29 10.25
CA LEU A 52 -8.19 5.21 10.90
C LEU A 52 -7.64 6.59 11.27
N GLN A 53 -7.85 7.60 10.42
CA GLN A 53 -7.43 8.98 10.71
C GLN A 53 -8.19 9.57 11.91
N SER A 54 -9.50 9.30 12.01
CA SER A 54 -10.32 9.69 13.15
C SER A 54 -9.85 9.02 14.45
N GLU A 55 -9.59 7.72 14.40
CA GLU A 55 -9.09 6.94 15.54
C GLU A 55 -7.71 7.44 16.00
N LEU A 56 -6.79 7.71 15.07
CA LEU A 56 -5.48 8.29 15.38
C LEU A 56 -5.60 9.65 16.07
N THR A 57 -6.54 10.48 15.62
CA THR A 57 -6.79 11.80 16.22
C THR A 57 -7.33 11.66 17.65
N ASN A 58 -8.23 10.70 17.88
CA ASN A 58 -8.74 10.39 19.22
C ASN A 58 -7.62 9.90 20.15
N GLN A 59 -6.78 8.97 19.69
CA GLN A 59 -5.63 8.46 20.43
C GLN A 59 -4.62 9.55 20.79
N LEU A 60 -4.35 10.49 19.86
CA LEU A 60 -3.51 11.66 20.14
C LEU A 60 -4.11 12.55 21.24
N SER A 61 -5.43 12.77 21.21
CA SER A 61 -6.12 13.56 22.23
C SER A 61 -6.06 12.88 23.62
N GLU A 62 -6.18 11.56 23.68
CA GLU A 62 -6.10 10.77 24.90
C GLU A 62 -4.69 10.78 25.49
N ASN A 63 -3.68 10.62 24.63
CA ASN A 63 -2.27 10.68 25.03
C ASN A 63 -1.93 12.06 25.63
N ASN A 64 -2.43 13.15 25.04
CA ASN A 64 -2.26 14.48 25.61
C ASN A 64 -2.90 14.62 27.01
N LYS A 65 -4.09 14.03 27.24
CA LYS A 65 -4.74 14.02 28.57
C LYS A 65 -3.95 13.19 29.58
N LEU A 66 -3.40 12.05 29.18
CA LEU A 66 -2.56 11.22 30.05
C LEU A 66 -1.27 11.96 30.42
N LYS A 67 -0.65 12.65 29.46
CA LYS A 67 0.57 13.44 29.67
C LYS A 67 0.35 14.62 30.63
N THR A 68 -0.80 15.28 30.59
CA THR A 68 -1.12 16.33 31.57
C THR A 68 -1.38 15.74 32.96
N LYS A 69 -2.06 14.60 33.04
CA LYS A 69 -2.29 13.89 34.31
C LYS A 69 -0.99 13.39 34.93
N GLU A 70 -0.06 12.87 34.13
CA GLU A 70 1.28 12.47 34.57
C GLU A 70 2.05 13.64 35.19
N LYS A 71 2.06 14.81 34.52
CA LYS A 71 2.67 16.02 35.07
C LYS A 71 2.06 16.44 36.40
N GLN A 72 0.73 16.35 36.53
CA GLN A 72 0.04 16.66 37.78
C GLN A 72 0.46 15.71 38.91
N LEU A 73 0.49 14.40 38.64
CA LEU A 73 0.91 13.40 39.63
C LEU A 73 2.37 13.58 40.07
N ILE A 74 3.27 13.95 39.15
CA ILE A 74 4.66 14.27 39.48
C ILE A 74 4.71 15.48 40.42
N GLN A 75 3.95 16.54 40.13
CA GLN A 75 3.88 17.71 41.00
C GLN A 75 3.35 17.36 42.39
N ASP A 76 2.28 16.57 42.46
CA ASP A 76 1.69 16.14 43.73
C ASP A 76 2.67 15.29 44.55
N LEU A 77 3.44 14.41 43.89
CA LEU A 77 4.49 13.62 44.53
C LEU A 77 5.61 14.51 45.09
N CYS A 78 6.06 15.53 44.36
CA CYS A 78 7.05 16.49 44.87
C CYS A 78 6.52 17.22 46.12
N ASN A 79 5.28 17.72 46.07
CA ASN A 79 4.67 18.42 47.20
C ASN A 79 4.53 17.50 48.44
N LEU A 80 4.15 16.24 48.24
CA LEU A 80 4.06 15.26 49.33
C LEU A 80 5.43 14.91 49.92
N GLN A 81 6.48 14.84 49.09
CA GLN A 81 7.85 14.62 49.55
C GLN A 81 8.37 15.79 50.41
N GLU A 82 8.05 17.03 50.02
CA GLU A 82 8.40 18.22 50.81
C GLU A 82 7.65 18.26 52.14
N SER A 83 6.34 18.01 52.12
CA SER A 83 5.53 17.92 53.34
C SER A 83 6.03 16.83 54.29
N LYS A 84 6.36 15.65 53.75
CA LYS A 84 6.97 14.56 54.53
C LYS A 84 8.28 15.01 55.19
N ARG A 85 9.18 15.66 54.46
CA ARG A 85 10.46 16.14 55.00
C ARG A 85 10.25 17.13 56.15
N SER A 86 9.33 18.08 55.99
CA SER A 86 8.99 19.04 57.03
C SER A 86 8.45 18.36 58.31
N ILE A 87 7.59 17.36 58.17
CA ILE A 87 7.07 16.60 59.32
C ILE A 87 8.19 15.79 60.00
N GLU A 88 9.10 15.19 59.23
CA GLU A 88 10.26 14.47 59.78
C GLU A 88 11.20 15.39 60.56
N GLU A 89 11.40 16.63 60.09
CA GLU A 89 12.18 17.65 60.80
C GLU A 89 11.53 18.05 62.13
N GLU A 90 10.22 18.34 62.14
CA GLU A 90 9.48 18.67 63.37
C GLU A 90 9.48 17.50 64.37
N LEU A 91 9.31 16.26 63.89
CA LEU A 91 9.39 15.07 64.72
C LEU A 91 10.76 14.92 65.38
N ASN A 92 11.84 15.20 64.65
CA ASN A 92 13.20 15.13 65.20
C ASN A 92 13.45 16.23 66.23
N LYS A 93 12.96 17.45 66.02
CA LYS A 93 13.00 18.52 67.03
C LYS A 93 12.27 18.11 68.31
N MET A 94 11.06 17.57 68.18
CA MET A 94 10.26 17.14 69.31
C MET A 94 10.93 16.01 70.12
N LYS A 95 11.60 15.07 69.43
CA LYS A 95 12.41 14.03 70.09
C LYS A 95 13.59 14.60 70.87
N MET A 96 14.29 15.61 70.33
CA MET A 96 15.39 16.27 71.04
C MET A 96 14.89 17.02 72.28
N ILE A 97 13.79 17.78 72.17
CA ILE A 97 13.19 18.50 73.30
C ILE A 97 12.82 17.51 74.40
N LYS A 98 12.09 16.43 74.06
CA LYS A 98 11.72 15.41 75.03
C LYS A 98 12.94 14.80 75.74
N SER A 99 14.01 14.48 75.00
CA SER A 99 15.23 13.93 75.61
C SER A 99 15.90 14.90 76.58
N MET A 100 15.80 16.21 76.33
CA MET A 100 16.34 17.24 77.21
C MET A 100 15.48 17.39 78.46
N ASP A 101 14.15 17.36 78.31
CA ASP A 101 13.19 17.36 79.43
C ASP A 101 13.38 16.12 80.32
N ASP A 102 13.55 14.92 79.73
CA ASP A 102 13.80 13.68 80.47
C ASP A 102 15.11 13.77 81.30
N LEU A 103 16.15 14.43 80.79
CA LEU A 103 17.40 14.68 81.51
C LEU A 103 17.20 15.68 82.66
N GLN A 104 16.49 16.78 82.42
CA GLN A 104 16.19 17.78 83.45
C GLN A 104 15.35 17.19 84.58
N MET A 105 14.33 16.39 84.23
CA MET A 105 13.50 15.70 85.22
C MET A 105 14.33 14.77 86.10
N LYS A 106 15.24 14.01 85.51
CA LYS A 106 16.14 13.13 86.27
C LYS A 106 17.08 13.90 87.20
N GLU A 107 17.63 15.02 86.73
CA GLU A 107 18.51 15.86 87.57
C GLU A 107 17.76 16.48 88.75
N LEU A 108 16.51 16.89 88.56
CA LEU A 108 15.63 17.35 89.63
C LEU A 108 15.27 16.23 90.62
N GLU A 109 15.01 15.01 90.12
CA GLU A 109 14.81 13.82 90.97
C GLU A 109 16.04 13.54 91.84
N ASP A 110 17.23 13.52 91.24
CA ASP A 110 18.50 13.29 91.94
C ASP A 110 18.79 14.40 92.99
N GLN A 111 18.46 15.66 92.68
CA GLN A 111 18.58 16.80 93.61
C GLN A 111 17.64 16.66 94.82
N LEU A 112 16.39 16.29 94.57
CA LEU A 112 15.40 16.08 95.62
C LEU A 112 15.76 14.88 96.52
N GLU A 113 16.30 13.81 95.94
CA GLU A 113 16.81 12.66 96.68
C GLU A 113 18.00 13.06 97.58
N ALA A 114 18.90 13.93 97.09
CA ALA A 114 20.01 14.45 97.90
C ALA A 114 19.55 15.37 99.05
N GLU A 115 18.57 16.25 98.82
CA GLU A 115 18.01 17.10 99.88
C GLU A 115 17.27 16.26 100.94
N THR A 116 16.48 15.27 100.52
CA THR A 116 15.79 14.36 101.44
C THR A 116 16.77 13.49 102.23
N TYR A 117 17.89 13.07 101.63
CA TYR A 117 18.96 12.33 102.31
C TYR A 117 19.70 13.19 103.37
N PHE A 118 19.92 14.48 103.11
CA PHE A 118 20.57 15.41 104.04
C PHE A 118 19.65 15.87 105.20
N SER A 119 18.33 15.82 105.00
CA SER A 119 17.33 16.30 105.96
C SER A 119 17.01 15.31 107.11
N LEU A 120 17.64 14.14 107.14
CA LEU A 120 17.24 13.01 107.99
C LEU A 120 17.46 13.16 109.52
N PRO A 121 18.24 14.12 110.07
CA PRO A 121 18.29 14.31 111.52
C PRO A 121 17.99 15.74 111.98
N VAL A 122 16.99 16.47 111.45
CA VAL A 122 16.53 17.71 112.09
C VAL A 122 15.00 17.88 112.02
N GLN A 123 14.41 17.76 113.22
CA GLN A 123 13.17 18.40 113.70
C GLN A 123 11.81 17.85 113.25
N ILE A 124 11.16 17.18 114.22
CA ILE A 124 9.75 17.43 114.57
C ILE A 124 9.82 18.49 115.69
N PRO A 125 9.06 19.60 115.68
CA PRO A 125 7.59 19.54 115.68
C PRO A 125 6.87 20.66 114.90
N ASN A 126 5.87 20.32 114.07
CA ASN A 126 4.63 21.13 113.95
C ASN A 126 3.58 20.44 113.07
N LEU A 127 2.36 20.27 113.61
CA LEU A 127 1.17 19.85 112.86
C LEU A 127 0.88 20.78 111.67
N PHE A 128 1.37 22.02 111.71
CA PHE A 128 1.23 23.00 110.64
C PHE A 128 2.14 22.71 109.42
N ALA A 129 3.39 22.32 109.66
CA ALA A 129 4.31 21.92 108.60
C ALA A 129 3.87 20.62 107.92
N ARG A 130 3.28 19.70 108.71
CA ARG A 130 2.67 18.48 108.20
C ARG A 130 1.43 18.78 107.34
N SER A 131 0.56 19.69 107.77
CA SER A 131 -0.62 20.10 106.99
C SER A 131 -0.23 20.73 105.65
N ILE A 132 0.77 21.62 105.63
CA ILE A 132 1.27 22.24 104.40
C ILE A 132 1.90 21.19 103.49
N ALA A 133 2.72 20.29 104.04
CA ALA A 133 3.32 19.21 103.26
C ALA A 133 2.27 18.24 102.69
N GLU A 134 1.25 17.87 103.47
CA GLU A 134 0.15 17.01 103.03
C GLU A 134 -0.70 17.68 101.94
N GLU A 135 -0.98 18.99 102.04
CA GLU A 135 -1.67 19.77 100.99
C GLU A 135 -0.82 19.88 99.71
N THR A 136 0.49 20.13 99.84
CA THR A 136 1.42 20.22 98.70
C THR A 136 1.57 18.87 98.00
N ILE A 137 1.65 17.77 98.75
CA ILE A 137 1.67 16.40 98.19
C ILE A 137 0.36 16.11 97.46
N ALA A 138 -0.79 16.50 98.00
CA ALA A 138 -2.08 16.29 97.34
C ALA A 138 -2.19 17.07 96.01
N ASP A 139 -1.69 18.31 95.96
CA ASP A 139 -1.64 19.10 94.73
C ASP A 139 -0.70 18.49 93.70
N LEU A 140 0.50 18.05 94.11
CA LEU A 140 1.46 17.36 93.24
C LEU A 140 0.93 16.02 92.73
N GLU A 141 0.21 15.25 93.57
CA GLU A 141 -0.44 14.02 93.14
C GLU A 141 -1.53 14.29 92.10
N LYS A 142 -2.29 15.38 92.25
CA LYS A 142 -3.30 15.79 91.28
C LYS A 142 -2.64 16.21 89.96
N GLU A 143 -1.57 17.00 89.99
CA GLU A 143 -0.80 17.34 88.78
C GLU A 143 -0.21 16.10 88.11
N ARG A 144 0.35 15.16 88.89
CA ARG A 144 0.83 13.87 88.37
C ARG A 144 -0.27 13.11 87.65
N THR A 145 -1.45 12.97 88.26
CA THR A 145 -2.59 12.27 87.61
C THR A 145 -3.08 13.00 86.36
N MET A 146 -3.03 14.33 86.33
CA MET A 146 -3.40 15.13 85.15
C MET A 146 -2.43 14.86 83.99
N HIS A 147 -1.12 14.94 84.24
CA HIS A 147 -0.10 14.67 83.23
C HIS A 147 -0.10 13.21 82.77
N GLU A 148 -0.39 12.24 83.65
CA GLU A 148 -0.56 10.83 83.26
C GLU A 148 -1.71 10.65 82.25
N LEU A 149 -2.85 11.34 82.47
CA LEU A 149 -3.99 11.29 81.56
C LEU A 149 -3.66 11.96 80.22
N GLU A 150 -3.01 13.12 80.24
CA GLU A 150 -2.59 13.83 79.01
C GLU A 150 -1.62 12.98 78.17
N LEU A 151 -0.64 12.34 78.82
CA LEU A 151 0.30 11.45 78.16
C LEU A 151 -0.42 10.24 77.54
N LYS A 152 -1.36 9.66 78.26
CA LYS A 152 -2.16 8.52 77.79
C LYS A 152 -3.03 8.89 76.57
N ASP A 153 -3.65 10.07 76.60
CA ASP A 153 -4.43 10.59 75.46
C ASP A 153 -3.54 10.90 74.26
N LEU A 154 -2.34 11.43 74.48
CA LEU A 154 -1.37 11.67 73.41
C LEU A 154 -0.90 10.35 72.77
N ILE A 155 -0.59 9.34 73.57
CA ILE A 155 -0.22 8.00 73.08
C ILE A 155 -1.37 7.38 72.28
N SER A 156 -2.61 7.49 72.77
CA SER A 156 -3.80 7.00 72.08
C SER A 156 -3.96 7.66 70.70
N ARG A 157 -3.81 8.99 70.62
CA ARG A 157 -3.85 9.75 69.36
C ARG A 157 -2.74 9.34 68.39
N HIS A 158 -1.50 9.22 68.86
CA HIS A 158 -0.40 8.77 67.99
C HIS A 158 -0.61 7.34 67.48
N ARG A 159 -1.19 6.46 68.29
CA ARG A 159 -1.49 5.08 67.90
C ARG A 159 -2.54 5.01 66.79
N THR A 160 -3.60 5.82 66.88
CA THR A 160 -4.62 5.88 65.82
C THR A 160 -4.07 6.54 64.56
N GLU A 161 -3.24 7.58 64.69
CA GLU A 161 -2.58 8.22 63.55
C GLU A 161 -1.62 7.28 62.81
N LEU A 162 -0.82 6.49 63.54
CA LEU A 162 0.02 5.43 62.97
C LEU A 162 -0.82 4.41 62.19
N SER A 163 -1.91 3.91 62.79
CA SER A 163 -2.82 2.98 62.12
C SER A 163 -3.42 3.58 60.83
N ASN A 164 -3.79 4.86 60.84
CA ASN A 164 -4.32 5.55 59.66
C ASN A 164 -3.25 5.70 58.57
N LYS A 165 -2.00 5.98 58.95
CA LYS A 165 -0.85 6.05 58.03
C LYS A 165 -0.58 4.68 57.42
N ASP A 166 -0.65 3.59 58.19
CA ASP A 166 -0.47 2.23 57.68
C ASP A 166 -1.52 1.85 56.63
N VAL A 167 -2.80 2.17 56.90
CA VAL A 167 -3.89 1.98 55.93
C VAL A 167 -3.63 2.79 54.65
N THR A 168 -3.20 4.04 54.79
CA THR A 168 -2.88 4.91 53.65
C THR A 168 -1.72 4.36 52.83
N ILE A 169 -0.66 3.87 53.48
CA ILE A 169 0.48 3.23 52.81
C ILE A 169 0.03 1.98 52.06
N SER A 170 -0.83 1.15 52.65
CA SER A 170 -1.37 -0.03 51.97
C SER A 170 -2.15 0.35 50.71
N ASN A 171 -3.05 1.32 50.80
CA ASN A 171 -3.84 1.80 49.65
C ASN A 171 -2.95 2.39 48.54
N LEU A 172 -1.87 3.08 48.89
CA LEU A 172 -0.92 3.61 47.92
C LEU A 172 -0.14 2.48 47.22
N LYS A 173 0.26 1.43 47.95
CA LYS A 173 0.90 0.24 47.35
C LYS A 173 -0.03 -0.49 46.38
N ASP A 174 -1.31 -0.59 46.71
CA ASP A 174 -2.30 -1.24 45.82
C ASP A 174 -2.46 -0.43 44.52
N LYS A 175 -2.59 0.89 44.62
CA LYS A 175 -2.63 1.78 43.44
C LYS A 175 -1.35 1.73 42.62
N GLU A 176 -0.18 1.69 43.25
CA GLU A 176 1.11 1.52 42.58
C GLU A 176 1.13 0.23 41.74
N ASN A 177 0.65 -0.88 42.32
CA ASN A 177 0.55 -2.16 41.62
C ASN A 177 -0.44 -2.11 40.43
N GLU A 178 -1.57 -1.43 40.57
CA GLU A 178 -2.54 -1.22 39.47
C GLU A 178 -1.94 -0.38 38.34
N PHE A 179 -1.25 0.71 38.67
CA PHE A 179 -0.56 1.52 37.67
C PHE A 179 0.54 0.73 36.95
N LYS A 180 1.29 -0.09 37.67
CA LYS A 180 2.31 -0.97 37.08
C LYS A 180 1.70 -1.95 36.06
N LYS A 181 0.58 -2.61 36.40
CA LYS A 181 -0.16 -3.48 35.46
C LYS A 181 -0.66 -2.71 34.24
N THR A 182 -1.18 -1.50 34.45
CA THR A 182 -1.68 -0.65 33.36
C THR A 182 -0.55 -0.24 32.41
N ILE A 183 0.61 0.15 32.94
CA ILE A 183 1.81 0.49 32.15
C ILE A 183 2.27 -0.70 31.32
N GLU A 184 2.27 -1.90 31.90
CA GLU A 184 2.68 -3.12 31.20
C GLU A 184 1.73 -3.45 30.04
N HIS A 185 0.41 -3.37 30.27
CA HIS A 185 -0.60 -3.52 29.22
C HIS A 185 -0.45 -2.50 28.09
N LEU A 186 -0.30 -1.21 28.42
CA LEU A 186 -0.10 -0.15 27.43
C LEU A 186 1.20 -0.34 26.62
N THR A 187 2.25 -0.84 27.29
CA THR A 187 3.53 -1.15 26.62
C THR A 187 3.36 -2.31 25.63
N GLN A 188 2.58 -3.33 25.98
CA GLN A 188 2.29 -4.46 25.10
C GLN A 188 1.45 -4.02 23.88
N GLU A 189 0.40 -3.22 24.09
CA GLU A 189 -0.41 -2.69 23.00
C GLU A 189 0.41 -1.79 22.06
N LYS A 190 1.29 -0.94 22.62
CA LYS A 190 2.23 -0.15 21.81
C LYS A 190 3.09 -1.03 20.92
N ARG A 191 3.65 -2.13 21.45
CA ARG A 191 4.45 -3.08 20.64
C ARG A 191 3.60 -3.73 19.55
N ARG A 192 2.37 -4.15 19.86
CA ARG A 192 1.45 -4.78 18.90
C ARG A 192 1.14 -3.84 17.74
N VAL A 193 0.79 -2.59 18.02
CA VAL A 193 0.53 -1.57 17.00
C VAL A 193 1.79 -1.29 16.19
N GLN A 194 2.96 -1.20 16.83
CA GLN A 194 4.22 -0.96 16.15
C GLN A 194 4.60 -2.10 15.18
N CYS A 195 4.36 -3.36 15.55
CA CYS A 195 4.51 -4.50 14.64
C CYS A 195 3.57 -4.40 13.43
N LYS A 196 2.31 -4.00 13.65
CA LYS A 196 1.31 -3.81 12.59
C LYS A 196 1.67 -2.70 11.61
N VAL A 197 2.24 -1.60 12.11
CA VAL A 197 2.72 -0.51 11.26
C VAL A 197 3.84 -0.99 10.35
N LEU A 198 4.79 -1.77 10.87
CA LEU A 198 5.88 -2.32 10.07
C LEU A 198 5.38 -3.28 8.99
N SER A 199 4.44 -4.18 9.30
CA SER A 199 3.88 -5.09 8.29
C SER A 199 3.14 -4.35 7.19
N LEU A 200 2.33 -3.33 7.54
CA LEU A 200 1.63 -2.51 6.56
C LEU A 200 2.59 -1.68 5.69
N GLN A 201 3.70 -1.21 6.25
CA GLN A 201 4.74 -0.52 5.48
C GLN A 201 5.39 -1.44 4.45
N GLU A 202 5.65 -2.70 4.82
CA GLU A 202 6.20 -3.71 3.91
C GLU A 202 5.21 -4.07 2.80
N GLU A 203 3.93 -4.27 3.13
CA GLU A 203 2.85 -4.48 2.15
C GLU A 203 2.73 -3.30 1.17
N LEU A 204 2.76 -2.06 1.67
CA LEU A 204 2.74 -0.86 0.82
C LEU A 204 3.95 -0.78 -0.11
N MET A 205 5.13 -1.15 0.37
CA MET A 205 6.33 -1.19 -0.46
C MET A 205 6.21 -2.25 -1.57
N ASN A 206 5.66 -3.41 -1.26
CA ASN A 206 5.41 -4.48 -2.22
C ASN A 206 4.39 -4.05 -3.29
N LEU A 207 3.26 -3.45 -2.89
CA LEU A 207 2.26 -2.93 -3.82
C LEU A 207 2.82 -1.82 -4.71
N ARG A 208 3.66 -0.93 -4.16
CA ARG A 208 4.34 0.11 -4.93
C ARG A 208 5.26 -0.47 -6.00
N ASN A 209 6.01 -1.52 -5.66
CA ASN A 209 6.89 -2.21 -6.61
C ASN A 209 6.08 -2.92 -7.70
N GLN A 210 4.94 -3.53 -7.34
CA GLN A 210 4.03 -4.14 -8.32
C GLN A 210 3.44 -3.09 -9.27
N SER A 211 3.00 -1.94 -8.75
CA SER A 211 2.51 -0.82 -9.57
C SER A 211 3.55 -0.34 -10.57
N ALA A 212 4.81 -0.15 -10.12
CA ALA A 212 5.89 0.27 -11.01
C ALA A 212 6.14 -0.74 -12.14
N ASN A 213 6.08 -2.04 -11.85
CA ASN A 213 6.22 -3.08 -12.86
C ASN A 213 5.06 -3.07 -13.89
N VAL A 214 3.83 -2.81 -13.43
CA VAL A 214 2.67 -2.65 -14.32
C VAL A 214 2.84 -1.42 -15.21
N ASP A 215 3.32 -0.30 -14.68
CA ASP A 215 3.59 0.90 -15.46
C ASP A 215 4.65 0.65 -16.55
N ASP A 216 5.72 -0.08 -16.23
CA ASP A 216 6.75 -0.46 -17.20
C ASP A 216 6.17 -1.33 -18.33
N GLN A 217 5.30 -2.29 -18.00
CA GLN A 217 4.59 -3.11 -18.99
C GLN A 217 3.68 -2.27 -19.88
N ILE A 218 2.93 -1.32 -19.31
CA ILE A 218 2.08 -0.39 -20.07
C ILE A 218 2.93 0.44 -21.03
N GLN A 219 4.08 0.96 -20.59
CA GLN A 219 5.00 1.71 -21.46
C GLN A 219 5.53 0.84 -22.60
N GLN A 220 5.91 -0.41 -22.32
CA GLN A 220 6.40 -1.33 -23.34
C GLN A 220 5.32 -1.66 -24.40
N LEU A 221 4.10 -1.97 -23.96
CA LEU A 221 2.97 -2.23 -24.87
C LEU A 221 2.62 -1.00 -25.71
N ASN A 222 2.61 0.19 -25.11
CA ASN A 222 2.39 1.43 -25.85
C ASN A 222 3.46 1.63 -26.93
N LYS A 223 4.72 1.35 -26.64
CA LYS A 223 5.81 1.43 -27.63
C LYS A 223 5.60 0.43 -28.78
N GLN A 224 5.19 -0.79 -28.50
CA GLN A 224 4.85 -1.79 -29.52
C GLN A 224 3.69 -1.33 -30.40
N ILE A 225 2.63 -0.80 -29.80
CA ILE A 225 1.47 -0.25 -30.54
C ILE A 225 1.91 0.90 -31.45
N GLN A 226 2.76 1.81 -30.99
CA GLN A 226 3.26 2.91 -31.83
C GLN A 226 4.10 2.40 -33.00
N GLN A 227 4.94 1.38 -32.78
CA GLN A 227 5.71 0.74 -33.84
C GLN A 227 4.80 0.09 -34.90
N GLU A 228 3.80 -0.67 -34.48
CA GLU A 228 2.82 -1.29 -35.39
C GLU A 228 2.02 -0.24 -36.18
N ARG A 229 1.60 0.85 -35.53
CA ARG A 229 0.94 1.98 -36.22
C ARG A 229 1.83 2.59 -37.30
N LEU A 230 3.12 2.77 -37.02
CA LEU A 230 4.08 3.30 -37.98
C LEU A 230 4.26 2.35 -39.18
N LEU A 231 4.46 1.05 -38.92
CA LEU A 231 4.60 0.04 -39.97
C LEU A 231 3.35 -0.04 -40.85
N LYS A 232 2.16 -0.02 -40.24
CA LYS A 232 0.89 0.01 -40.96
C LYS A 232 0.77 1.25 -41.84
N LEU A 233 1.12 2.43 -41.31
CA LEU A 233 1.10 3.67 -42.07
C LEU A 233 2.07 3.62 -43.26
N GLN A 234 3.28 3.10 -43.06
CA GLN A 234 4.26 2.91 -44.13
C GLN A 234 3.75 1.97 -45.22
N ALA A 235 3.13 0.84 -44.85
CA ALA A 235 2.55 -0.10 -45.79
C ALA A 235 1.39 0.52 -46.59
N VAL A 236 0.47 1.24 -45.92
CA VAL A 236 -0.65 1.96 -46.56
C VAL A 236 -0.13 3.03 -47.52
N ASN A 237 0.85 3.83 -47.10
CA ASN A 237 1.45 4.86 -47.96
C ASN A 237 2.15 4.26 -49.16
N LYS A 238 2.84 3.12 -48.98
CA LYS A 238 3.51 2.43 -50.10
C LYS A 238 2.51 1.86 -51.10
N LEU A 239 1.41 1.28 -50.62
CA LEU A 239 0.32 0.82 -51.48
C LEU A 239 -0.31 1.99 -52.24
N ALA A 240 -0.57 3.12 -51.57
CA ALA A 240 -1.08 4.32 -52.22
C ALA A 240 -0.12 4.84 -53.30
N GLU A 241 1.20 4.80 -53.06
CA GLU A 241 2.21 5.15 -54.06
C GLU A 241 2.16 4.22 -55.27
N ILE A 242 2.07 2.90 -55.06
CA ILE A 242 1.96 1.92 -56.15
C ILE A 242 0.66 2.10 -56.94
N MET A 243 -0.46 2.36 -56.27
CA MET A 243 -1.75 2.59 -56.93
C MET A 243 -1.80 3.92 -57.71
N ASN A 244 -1.12 4.96 -57.22
CA ASN A 244 -1.09 6.28 -57.86
C ASN A 244 0.05 6.44 -58.87
N ARG A 245 0.98 5.48 -58.94
CA ARG A 245 1.84 5.34 -60.12
C ARG A 245 0.94 4.96 -61.28
N LYS A 246 0.54 5.99 -62.02
CA LYS A 246 0.02 5.92 -63.39
C LYS A 246 1.17 5.50 -64.33
N ASP A 247 1.89 4.44 -63.95
CA ASP A 247 2.66 3.69 -64.90
C ASP A 247 1.60 3.16 -65.86
N ASN A 248 1.69 3.60 -67.11
CA ASN A 248 1.14 2.87 -68.23
C ASN A 248 1.78 1.47 -68.20
N LEU A 249 1.33 0.62 -67.29
CA LEU A 249 1.32 -0.83 -67.45
C LEU A 249 0.31 -1.10 -68.56
N ASP A 250 0.66 -0.60 -69.75
CA ASP A 250 0.23 -1.13 -71.01
C ASP A 250 0.64 -2.61 -70.94
N TRP A 251 -0.29 -3.48 -70.53
CA TRP A 251 -0.16 -4.92 -70.75
C TRP A 251 -0.09 -5.26 -72.25
N LYS A 252 0.02 -4.25 -73.13
CA LYS A 252 0.37 -4.29 -74.56
C LYS A 252 1.79 -4.80 -74.84
N ALA A 253 2.40 -5.55 -73.94
CA ALA A 253 3.64 -6.26 -74.22
C ALA A 253 3.29 -7.56 -74.96
N GLY A 254 3.51 -7.60 -76.27
CA GLY A 254 3.22 -8.78 -77.08
C GLY A 254 3.90 -10.05 -76.54
N LEU A 255 3.13 -11.11 -76.33
CA LEU A 255 3.62 -12.42 -75.90
C LEU A 255 4.13 -13.21 -77.09
N SER A 256 5.21 -13.96 -76.89
CA SER A 256 5.71 -14.84 -77.93
C SER A 256 5.20 -16.26 -77.73
N ILE A 257 4.60 -16.83 -78.76
CA ILE A 257 4.12 -18.22 -78.76
C ILE A 257 5.00 -19.10 -79.65
N PRO A 258 5.08 -20.42 -79.41
CA PRO A 258 5.87 -21.33 -80.25
C PRO A 258 5.31 -21.39 -81.69
N SER A 259 6.15 -21.10 -82.70
CA SER A 259 5.76 -21.23 -84.11
C SER A 259 5.77 -22.68 -84.58
N LYS A 260 4.67 -23.13 -85.22
CA LYS A 260 4.50 -24.51 -85.71
C LYS A 260 4.99 -24.76 -87.15
N GLN A 261 5.55 -23.75 -87.82
CA GLN A 261 5.79 -23.82 -89.28
C GLN A 261 7.09 -24.54 -89.71
N ASN A 262 8.00 -24.94 -88.81
CA ASN A 262 9.22 -25.65 -89.22
C ASN A 262 9.82 -26.54 -88.12
N ILE A 263 9.91 -27.86 -88.36
CA ILE A 263 10.30 -28.88 -87.34
C ILE A 263 11.81 -28.84 -87.05
N LYS A 264 12.62 -28.19 -87.90
CA LYS A 264 14.08 -28.11 -87.74
C LYS A 264 14.60 -26.78 -87.16
N ARG A 265 13.76 -25.74 -87.06
CA ARG A 265 14.06 -24.46 -86.38
C ARG A 265 12.78 -23.90 -85.77
N HIS A 266 12.56 -24.10 -84.48
CA HIS A 266 11.42 -23.52 -83.78
C HIS A 266 11.75 -22.10 -83.33
N GLY A 267 11.17 -21.11 -84.00
CA GLY A 267 11.21 -19.71 -83.59
C GLY A 267 10.02 -19.33 -82.71
N TRP A 268 10.24 -18.39 -81.81
CA TRP A 268 9.18 -17.73 -81.05
C TRP A 268 8.49 -16.69 -81.95
N LYS A 269 7.16 -16.76 -82.09
CA LYS A 269 6.39 -15.76 -82.83
C LYS A 269 5.76 -14.78 -81.85
N LYS A 270 6.20 -13.51 -81.90
CA LYS A 270 5.60 -12.43 -81.11
C LYS A 270 4.22 -12.09 -81.66
N LEU A 271 3.22 -12.10 -80.78
CA LEU A 271 1.83 -11.72 -81.07
C LEU A 271 1.41 -10.60 -80.13
N TYR A 272 0.54 -9.72 -80.61
CA TYR A 272 -0.09 -8.72 -79.79
C TYR A 272 -1.21 -9.35 -78.96
N VAL A 273 -1.21 -9.14 -77.64
CA VAL A 273 -2.15 -9.81 -76.72
C VAL A 273 -3.05 -8.78 -76.06
N VAL A 274 -4.34 -9.07 -76.10
CA VAL A 274 -5.38 -8.30 -75.42
C VAL A 274 -6.00 -9.19 -74.35
N VAL A 275 -5.84 -8.81 -73.09
CA VAL A 275 -6.45 -9.51 -71.95
C VAL A 275 -7.71 -8.76 -71.55
N SER A 276 -8.85 -9.43 -71.62
CA SER A 276 -10.14 -8.98 -71.09
C SER A 276 -10.48 -9.78 -69.83
N SER A 277 -11.48 -9.34 -69.07
CA SER A 277 -11.92 -10.01 -67.83
C SER A 277 -12.46 -11.43 -68.02
N ARG A 278 -12.69 -11.88 -69.27
CA ARG A 278 -13.21 -13.21 -69.59
C ARG A 278 -12.42 -13.97 -70.65
N LYS A 279 -11.58 -13.31 -71.44
CA LYS A 279 -10.88 -13.89 -72.58
C LYS A 279 -9.49 -13.27 -72.75
N ILE A 280 -8.54 -14.06 -73.24
CA ILE A 280 -7.25 -13.61 -73.76
C ILE A 280 -7.30 -13.77 -75.28
N ILE A 281 -7.01 -12.70 -76.02
CA ILE A 281 -7.09 -12.68 -77.47
C ILE A 281 -5.74 -12.31 -78.06
N PHE A 282 -5.29 -13.06 -79.06
CA PHE A 282 -4.01 -12.88 -79.74
C PHE A 282 -4.20 -12.38 -81.18
N TYR A 283 -3.48 -11.33 -81.55
CA TYR A 283 -3.44 -10.72 -82.89
C TYR A 283 -2.00 -10.71 -83.41
N ASN A 284 -1.80 -10.53 -84.73
CA ASN A 284 -0.44 -10.36 -85.27
C ASN A 284 0.13 -9.01 -84.82
N ASN A 285 -0.59 -7.92 -85.10
CA ASN A 285 -0.17 -6.55 -84.79
C ASN A 285 -1.28 -5.75 -84.08
N GLU A 286 -0.94 -4.59 -83.50
CA GLU A 286 -1.91 -3.72 -82.82
C GLU A 286 -3.01 -3.18 -83.76
N ALA A 287 -2.68 -2.94 -85.05
CA ALA A 287 -3.63 -2.49 -86.07
C ALA A 287 -4.73 -3.52 -86.38
N ASP A 288 -4.40 -4.81 -86.25
CA ASP A 288 -5.31 -5.92 -86.55
C ASP A 288 -6.45 -6.03 -85.53
N LYS A 289 -6.31 -5.42 -84.35
CA LYS A 289 -7.32 -5.42 -83.29
C LYS A 289 -8.67 -4.86 -83.74
N LEU A 290 -8.68 -3.90 -84.66
CA LEU A 290 -9.89 -3.21 -85.11
C LEU A 290 -10.44 -3.75 -86.44
N ASN A 291 -9.57 -4.35 -87.28
CA ASN A 291 -9.88 -4.61 -88.69
C ASN A 291 -9.63 -6.05 -89.15
N ALA A 292 -9.16 -6.96 -88.28
CA ALA A 292 -8.86 -8.34 -88.66
C ALA A 292 -9.28 -9.36 -87.60
N ASP A 293 -9.41 -10.61 -88.03
CA ASP A 293 -9.80 -11.72 -87.16
C ASP A 293 -8.66 -12.11 -86.18
N PRO A 294 -8.99 -12.43 -84.92
CA PRO A 294 -8.01 -12.87 -83.94
C PRO A 294 -7.44 -14.26 -84.28
N ILE A 295 -6.14 -14.44 -84.03
CA ILE A 295 -5.40 -15.68 -84.33
C ILE A 295 -5.73 -16.77 -83.31
N ILE A 296 -5.78 -16.41 -82.02
CA ILE A 296 -6.10 -17.34 -80.92
C ILE A 296 -7.01 -16.62 -79.94
N ILE A 297 -8.04 -17.31 -79.46
CA ILE A 297 -8.93 -16.85 -78.39
C ILE A 297 -8.92 -17.90 -77.28
N LEU A 298 -8.50 -17.50 -76.09
CA LEU A 298 -8.54 -18.34 -74.89
C LEU A 298 -9.63 -17.82 -73.95
N ASN A 299 -10.52 -18.68 -73.49
CA ASN A 299 -11.51 -18.32 -72.48
C ASN A 299 -10.92 -18.53 -71.09
N LEU A 300 -10.91 -17.47 -70.25
CA LEU A 300 -10.35 -17.54 -68.90
C LEU A 300 -11.09 -18.52 -67.99
N ASN A 301 -12.38 -18.78 -68.23
CA ASN A 301 -13.14 -19.79 -67.48
C ASN A 301 -12.70 -21.22 -67.77
N LYS A 302 -11.99 -21.47 -68.87
CA LYS A 302 -11.45 -22.79 -69.23
C LYS A 302 -9.99 -22.97 -68.81
N LEU A 303 -9.40 -21.95 -68.19
CA LEU A 303 -8.03 -21.98 -67.69
C LEU A 303 -8.03 -22.59 -66.29
N PHE A 304 -7.23 -23.64 -66.07
CA PHE A 304 -7.19 -24.32 -64.77
C PHE A 304 -6.34 -23.56 -63.74
N HIS A 305 -5.10 -23.26 -64.11
CA HIS A 305 -4.17 -22.44 -63.34
C HIS A 305 -3.13 -21.81 -64.28
N VAL A 306 -2.29 -20.92 -63.77
CA VAL A 306 -1.11 -20.40 -64.48
C VAL A 306 0.11 -20.84 -63.70
N SER A 307 1.04 -21.53 -64.36
CA SER A 307 2.27 -22.01 -63.72
C SER A 307 3.50 -21.55 -64.51
N PRO A 308 4.59 -21.17 -63.82
CA PRO A 308 5.89 -21.01 -64.49
C PRO A 308 6.35 -22.36 -65.04
N VAL A 309 7.13 -22.33 -66.12
CA VAL A 309 7.71 -23.56 -66.68
C VAL A 309 9.09 -23.84 -66.09
N THR A 310 9.49 -25.10 -66.11
CA THR A 310 10.87 -25.53 -65.83
C THR A 310 11.65 -25.78 -67.12
N GLN A 311 12.97 -25.98 -67.04
CA GLN A 311 13.79 -26.37 -68.20
C GLN A 311 13.31 -27.69 -68.83
N GLY A 312 12.67 -28.57 -68.05
CA GLY A 312 12.10 -29.83 -68.55
C GLY A 312 10.87 -29.62 -69.45
N ASP A 313 10.08 -28.57 -69.20
CA ASP A 313 8.88 -28.27 -69.98
C ASP A 313 9.21 -27.50 -71.28
N ALA A 314 10.29 -26.71 -71.26
CA ALA A 314 10.75 -25.91 -72.38
C ALA A 314 12.21 -26.25 -72.76
N ILE A 315 12.47 -27.54 -73.08
CA ILE A 315 13.82 -28.11 -73.31
C ILE A 315 14.71 -27.37 -74.33
N ARG A 316 14.11 -26.61 -75.26
CA ARG A 316 14.83 -25.87 -76.32
C ARG A 316 14.98 -24.37 -76.03
N ALA A 317 14.39 -23.88 -74.95
CA ALA A 317 14.57 -22.49 -74.51
C ALA A 317 15.91 -22.33 -73.80
N GLU A 318 16.55 -21.16 -73.96
CA GLU A 318 17.76 -20.85 -73.21
C GLU A 318 17.43 -20.74 -71.71
N VAL A 319 18.35 -21.20 -70.85
CA VAL A 319 18.15 -21.23 -69.39
C VAL A 319 17.78 -19.86 -68.82
N LYS A 320 18.30 -18.78 -69.43
CA LYS A 320 18.03 -17.39 -69.05
C LYS A 320 16.57 -16.95 -69.31
N ASP A 321 15.88 -17.60 -70.23
CA ASP A 321 14.52 -17.24 -70.64
C ASP A 321 13.46 -18.06 -69.88
N ILE A 322 13.82 -19.17 -69.25
CA ILE A 322 12.90 -20.03 -68.48
C ILE A 322 12.08 -19.26 -67.44
N PRO A 323 12.65 -18.35 -66.61
CA PRO A 323 11.86 -17.61 -65.61
C PRO A 323 10.80 -16.67 -66.22
N ARG A 324 10.88 -16.42 -67.54
CA ARG A 324 9.97 -15.54 -68.29
C ARG A 324 8.90 -16.30 -69.07
N ILE A 325 8.91 -17.63 -69.05
CA ILE A 325 7.96 -18.48 -69.77
C ILE A 325 6.99 -19.08 -68.75
N PHE A 326 5.71 -19.14 -69.12
CA PHE A 326 4.65 -19.72 -68.31
C PHE A 326 3.72 -20.56 -69.19
N GLN A 327 3.09 -21.57 -68.59
CA GLN A 327 2.14 -22.44 -69.24
C GLN A 327 0.72 -22.09 -68.79
N LEU A 328 -0.21 -22.19 -69.75
CA LEU A 328 -1.64 -22.00 -69.54
C LEU A 328 -2.38 -23.31 -69.90
N PRO A 329 -2.51 -24.27 -68.95
CA PRO A 329 -3.27 -25.50 -69.18
C PRO A 329 -4.76 -25.18 -69.35
N LEU A 330 -5.31 -25.51 -70.52
CA LEU A 330 -6.73 -25.40 -70.81
C LEU A 330 -7.41 -26.73 -70.47
N CYS A 331 -8.52 -26.66 -69.72
CA CYS A 331 -9.44 -27.78 -69.59
C CYS A 331 -10.24 -27.90 -70.89
N TRP A 332 -10.18 -29.07 -71.53
CA TRP A 332 -10.93 -29.38 -72.75
C TRP A 332 -12.40 -29.67 -72.45
#